data_AF-A0A2Z6QV12-F1
#
_entry.id   AF-A0A2Z6QV12-F1
#
_cell.length_a   1.000
_cell.length_b   1.000
_cell.length_c   1.000
_cell.angle_alpha   90.00
_cell.angle_beta   90.00
_cell.angle_gamma   90.00
#
_symmetry.space_group_name_H-M   'P 1'
#
loop_
_entity.id
_entity.type
_entity.pdbx_description
1 polymer ?
#
loop_
_entity_poly.entity_id
_entity_poly.type
_entity_poly.pdbx_seq_one_letter_code
_entity_poly.pdbx_strand_id
1 'polypeptide(L)'
;MKDNTRGQEVPTNKSSELPVPDIIDYNLNVLFVGLFSGKKSIKERHHYSSSNNHFYYALYESGMTNGDHLTYLDDQRLARDYKIGIVTLASRPEHRSKTKLSFEEIKQEFPKLLEKVEKYRPKVLCFNGRAMFQAFAVFQNARINSSTKRKKILTEDWGKQPNFSIRWNDHTGYTKVFYVISTSGRVFQHKRQNKIEYFKKLKELIDEYSDQKDIKYIRREEQRVIDTKIKEGSIDLVNAYFEEEFNNEQDDGENDMEDTPPNKKCKFEDFSPPKSFKAKRW
;
A
#
# COMPACT_ATOMS: atom_id res chain seq x y z
N MET A 1 -33.74 29.72 -41.97
CA MET A 1 -32.38 30.11 -41.58
C MET A 1 -32.44 30.75 -40.21
N LYS A 2 -32.05 30.05 -39.13
CA LYS A 2 -31.44 30.63 -37.92
C LYS A 2 -30.65 29.54 -37.18
N ASP A 3 -29.34 29.68 -37.37
CA ASP A 3 -28.17 29.37 -36.55
C ASP A 3 -28.09 28.13 -35.65
N ASN A 4 -27.06 27.37 -36.01
CA ASN A 4 -26.44 26.23 -35.38
C ASN A 4 -25.37 26.71 -34.39
N THR A 5 -25.69 26.82 -33.10
CA THR A 5 -24.66 26.94 -32.05
C THR A 5 -24.29 25.55 -31.55
N ARG A 6 -23.26 24.97 -32.19
CA ARG A 6 -22.48 23.85 -31.63
C ARG A 6 -21.98 24.25 -30.25
N GLY A 7 -22.47 23.58 -29.21
CA GLY A 7 -21.82 23.60 -27.90
C GLY A 7 -20.38 23.12 -28.07
N GLN A 8 -19.43 23.98 -27.72
CA GLN A 8 -18.04 23.60 -27.58
C GLN A 8 -17.97 22.54 -26.47
N GLU A 9 -17.59 21.32 -26.82
CA GLU A 9 -17.18 20.31 -25.84
C GLU A 9 -15.96 20.86 -25.09
N VAL A 10 -16.16 21.16 -23.81
CA VAL A 10 -15.08 21.45 -22.88
C VAL A 10 -14.21 20.19 -22.83
N PRO A 11 -12.89 20.27 -23.10
CA PRO A 11 -12.04 19.09 -23.08
C PRO A 11 -12.03 18.55 -21.65
N THR A 12 -12.58 17.34 -21.47
CA THR A 12 -12.48 16.62 -20.21
C THR A 12 -11.00 16.37 -19.94
N ASN A 13 -10.49 17.01 -18.90
CA ASN A 13 -9.07 16.98 -18.56
C ASN A 13 -8.72 15.56 -18.11
N LYS A 14 -8.21 14.72 -19.03
CA LYS A 14 -7.85 13.30 -18.81
C LYS A 14 -6.89 13.06 -17.63
N SER A 15 -6.28 14.11 -17.07
CA SER A 15 -5.39 14.02 -15.91
C SER A 15 -6.10 13.68 -14.59
N SER A 16 -7.42 13.87 -14.49
CA SER A 16 -8.17 13.67 -13.23
C SER A 16 -8.46 12.21 -12.87
N GLU A 17 -8.09 11.25 -13.74
CA GLU A 17 -8.31 9.82 -13.52
C GLU A 17 -7.01 9.02 -13.40
N LEU A 18 -5.85 9.64 -13.62
CA LEU A 18 -4.58 8.93 -13.55
C LEU A 18 -4.15 8.70 -12.10
N PRO A 19 -3.56 7.53 -11.78
CA PRO A 19 -3.01 7.28 -10.46
C PRO A 19 -1.93 8.31 -10.09
N VAL A 20 -1.68 8.45 -8.79
CA VAL A 20 -0.60 9.30 -8.28
C VAL A 20 0.73 8.73 -8.78
N PRO A 21 1.68 9.58 -9.26
CA PRO A 21 2.95 9.09 -9.78
C PRO A 21 3.70 8.32 -8.70
N ASP A 22 4.41 7.27 -9.11
CA ASP A 22 5.25 6.50 -8.20
C ASP A 22 6.31 7.38 -7.54
N ILE A 23 6.52 7.14 -6.25
CA ILE A 23 7.65 7.66 -5.49
C ILE A 23 8.64 6.52 -5.37
N ILE A 24 9.67 6.52 -6.20
CA ILE A 24 10.57 5.38 -6.31
C ILE A 24 11.98 5.84 -6.66
N ASP A 25 12.97 5.18 -6.08
CA ASP A 25 14.40 5.42 -6.32
C ASP A 25 15.16 4.11 -6.09
N TYR A 26 16.47 4.10 -6.35
CA TYR A 26 17.34 2.98 -6.05
C TYR A 26 17.67 2.92 -4.55
N ASN A 27 18.08 1.73 -4.07
CA ASN A 27 18.55 1.51 -2.70
C ASN A 27 17.50 1.85 -1.62
N LEU A 28 16.21 1.66 -1.93
CA LEU A 28 15.15 1.83 -0.94
C LEU A 28 15.24 0.76 0.15
N ASN A 29 15.00 1.15 1.40
CA ASN A 29 14.80 0.22 2.50
C ASN A 29 13.47 -0.52 2.34
N VAL A 30 12.43 0.18 1.88
CA VAL A 30 11.12 -0.40 1.60
C VAL A 30 10.45 0.26 0.40
N LEU A 31 9.75 -0.55 -0.39
CA LEU A 31 8.79 -0.10 -1.39
C LEU A 31 7.39 -0.50 -0.92
N PHE A 32 6.57 0.48 -0.54
CA PHE A 32 5.16 0.25 -0.23
C PHE A 32 4.34 0.13 -1.50
N VAL A 33 3.45 -0.85 -1.53
CA VAL A 33 2.49 -1.06 -2.63
C VAL A 33 1.09 -0.80 -2.12
N GLY A 34 0.45 0.24 -2.62
CA GLY A 34 -0.98 0.51 -2.47
C GLY A 34 -1.79 -0.11 -3.61
N LEU A 35 -3.07 -0.41 -3.36
CA LEU A 35 -3.91 -1.09 -4.35
C LEU A 35 -4.39 -0.10 -5.42
N PHE A 36 -5.06 0.96 -4.97
CA PHE A 36 -5.57 2.04 -5.80
C PHE A 36 -5.12 3.39 -5.25
N SER A 37 -5.00 4.37 -6.15
CA SER A 37 -4.95 5.77 -5.74
C SER A 37 -6.36 6.22 -5.39
N GLY A 38 -6.58 6.62 -4.13
CA GLY A 38 -7.87 7.14 -3.69
C GLY A 38 -8.20 8.49 -4.34
N LYS A 39 -9.49 8.85 -4.43
CA LYS A 39 -9.95 10.09 -5.10
C LYS A 39 -9.21 11.33 -4.63
N LYS A 40 -9.07 11.53 -3.31
CA LYS A 40 -8.33 12.67 -2.75
C LYS A 40 -6.85 12.62 -3.12
N SER A 41 -6.24 11.43 -3.13
CA SER A 41 -4.84 11.28 -3.55
C SER A 41 -4.63 11.68 -5.01
N ILE A 42 -5.55 11.30 -5.89
CA ILE A 42 -5.52 11.70 -7.30
C ILE A 42 -5.71 13.21 -7.44
N LYS A 43 -6.69 13.80 -6.75
CA LYS A 43 -6.96 15.25 -6.78
C LYS A 43 -5.75 16.07 -6.30
N GLU A 44 -5.18 15.68 -5.16
CA GLU A 44 -4.04 16.38 -4.55
C GLU A 44 -2.70 16.01 -5.19
N ARG A 45 -2.65 14.97 -6.04
CA ARG A 45 -1.43 14.40 -6.63
C ARG A 45 -0.41 13.95 -5.57
N HIS A 46 -0.91 13.47 -4.43
CA HIS A 46 -0.11 12.99 -3.31
C HIS A 46 -0.63 11.67 -2.74
N HIS A 47 0.28 10.77 -2.37
CA HIS A 47 -0.09 9.46 -1.83
C HIS A 47 -0.73 9.59 -0.44
N TYR A 48 -1.78 8.81 -0.20
CA TYR A 48 -2.47 8.70 1.10
C TYR A 48 -2.93 10.04 1.71
N SER A 49 -3.48 10.97 0.91
CA SER A 49 -3.83 12.34 1.35
C SER A 49 -5.14 12.47 2.15
N SER A 50 -5.90 11.38 2.30
CA SER A 50 -7.09 11.35 3.15
C SER A 50 -6.71 11.51 4.62
N SER A 51 -7.42 12.38 5.34
CA SER A 51 -7.23 12.59 6.79
C SER A 51 -7.50 11.32 7.61
N ASN A 52 -8.30 10.40 7.06
CA ASN A 52 -8.61 9.12 7.69
C ASN A 52 -7.59 8.03 7.35
N ASN A 53 -6.56 8.32 6.53
CA ASN A 53 -5.51 7.36 6.23
C ASN A 53 -4.40 7.43 7.28
N HIS A 54 -4.05 6.28 7.86
CA HIS A 54 -3.05 6.20 8.93
C HIS A 54 -1.62 6.02 8.43
N PHE A 55 -1.32 6.11 7.13
CA PHE A 55 -0.01 5.79 6.58
C PHE A 55 1.12 6.64 7.18
N TYR A 56 1.05 7.97 7.07
CA TYR A 56 2.08 8.86 7.61
C TYR A 56 2.18 8.80 9.14
N TYR A 57 1.03 8.63 9.81
CA TYR A 57 1.00 8.42 11.25
C TYR A 57 1.72 7.11 11.65
N ALA A 58 1.49 6.03 10.91
CA ALA A 58 2.15 4.76 11.14
C ALA A 58 3.66 4.83 10.84
N LEU A 59 4.09 5.58 9.82
CA LEU A 59 5.51 5.84 9.56
C LEU A 59 6.19 6.55 10.74
N TYR A 60 5.55 7.59 11.28
CA TYR A 60 6.07 8.32 12.43
C TYR A 60 6.13 7.45 13.69
N GLU A 61 5.02 6.82 14.07
CA GLU A 61 4.90 6.04 15.32
C GLU A 61 5.73 4.74 15.31
N SER A 62 6.12 4.26 14.13
CA SER A 62 7.04 3.12 13.98
C SER A 62 8.52 3.54 13.98
N GLY A 63 8.82 4.84 13.97
CA GLY A 63 10.17 5.36 13.88
C GLY A 63 10.80 5.26 12.48
N MET A 64 10.01 5.01 11.44
CA MET A 64 10.52 4.94 10.05
C MET A 64 10.96 6.31 9.51
N THR A 65 10.50 7.40 10.12
CA THR A 65 10.86 8.78 9.74
C THR A 65 11.85 9.43 10.71
N ASN A 66 12.55 8.66 11.54
CA ASN A 66 13.56 9.18 12.48
C ASN A 66 13.05 10.31 13.40
N GLY A 67 11.75 10.33 13.72
CA GLY A 67 11.12 11.37 14.56
C GLY A 67 10.51 12.54 13.78
N ASP A 68 10.65 12.59 12.45
CA ASP A 68 10.01 13.64 11.64
C ASP A 68 8.51 13.35 11.46
N HIS A 69 7.68 14.36 11.73
CA HIS A 69 6.25 14.34 11.47
C HIS A 69 5.97 14.73 10.02
N LEU A 70 5.80 13.74 9.16
CA LEU A 70 5.49 13.94 7.75
C LEU A 70 3.99 13.95 7.48
N THR A 71 3.60 14.67 6.43
CA THR A 71 2.25 14.64 5.87
C THR A 71 2.29 14.17 4.43
N TYR A 72 1.13 14.07 3.78
CA TYR A 72 1.08 13.74 2.35
C TYR A 72 1.81 14.75 1.47
N LEU A 73 1.96 16.01 1.91
CA LEU A 73 2.71 17.04 1.18
C LEU A 73 4.21 16.77 1.16
N ASP A 74 4.70 15.90 2.05
CA ASP A 74 6.10 15.52 2.16
C ASP A 74 6.45 14.25 1.37
N ASP A 75 5.49 13.67 0.66
CA ASP A 75 5.65 12.34 0.07
C ASP A 75 6.87 12.24 -0.87
N GLN A 76 7.13 13.28 -1.67
CA GLN A 76 8.29 13.37 -2.58
C GLN A 76 9.65 13.27 -1.85
N ARG A 77 9.70 13.56 -0.55
CA ARG A 77 10.91 13.46 0.26
C ARG A 77 11.19 12.03 0.71
N LEU A 78 10.19 11.14 0.72
CA LEU A 78 10.27 9.80 1.29
C LEU A 78 11.40 8.95 0.69
N ALA A 79 11.49 8.90 -0.65
CA ALA A 79 12.51 8.08 -1.31
C ALA A 79 13.92 8.59 -1.04
N ARG A 80 14.12 9.92 -1.15
CA ARG A 80 15.43 10.56 -0.99
C ARG A 80 15.91 10.51 0.46
N ASP A 81 15.09 11.00 1.37
CA ASP A 81 15.47 11.32 2.75
C ASP A 81 15.32 10.12 3.69
N TYR A 82 14.37 9.20 3.40
CA TYR A 82 14.03 8.08 4.29
C TYR A 82 14.20 6.70 3.65
N LYS A 83 14.55 6.64 2.36
CA LYS A 83 14.64 5.39 1.59
C LYS A 83 13.33 4.61 1.57
N ILE A 84 12.20 5.33 1.54
CA ILE A 84 10.85 4.78 1.49
C ILE A 84 10.23 5.12 0.14
N GLY A 85 9.88 4.11 -0.65
CA GLY A 85 9.12 4.29 -1.89
C GLY A 85 7.64 3.98 -1.70
N ILE A 86 6.81 4.52 -2.59
CA ILE A 86 5.37 4.26 -2.69
C ILE A 86 5.01 4.08 -4.16
N VAL A 87 4.32 2.98 -4.47
CA VAL A 87 3.73 2.73 -5.79
C VAL A 87 2.27 2.34 -5.64
N THR A 88 1.47 2.65 -6.66
CA THR A 88 0.12 2.10 -6.80
C THR A 88 0.14 0.94 -7.79
N LEU A 89 -0.48 -0.18 -7.44
CA LEU A 89 -0.52 -1.37 -8.30
C LEU A 89 -1.48 -1.18 -9.48
N ALA A 90 -2.71 -0.74 -9.22
CA ALA A 90 -3.70 -0.57 -10.27
C ALA A 90 -3.42 0.67 -11.14
N SER A 91 -3.47 0.52 -12.47
CA SER A 91 -3.37 1.65 -13.40
C SER A 91 -4.64 2.53 -13.42
N ARG A 92 -5.76 2.06 -12.85
CA ARG A 92 -7.05 2.77 -12.79
C ARG A 92 -7.32 3.37 -11.41
N PRO A 93 -8.18 4.40 -11.31
CA PRO A 93 -8.62 4.91 -10.02
C PRO A 93 -9.49 3.91 -9.26
N GLU A 94 -9.63 4.11 -7.95
CA GLU A 94 -10.61 3.39 -7.14
C GLU A 94 -12.04 3.73 -7.61
N HIS A 95 -12.85 2.70 -7.85
CA HIS A 95 -14.27 2.85 -8.21
C HIS A 95 -15.12 2.22 -7.12
N ARG A 96 -16.24 2.85 -6.72
CA ARG A 96 -17.09 2.38 -5.60
C ARG A 96 -17.48 0.90 -5.77
N SER A 97 -17.85 0.48 -6.99
CA SER A 97 -18.24 -0.90 -7.30
C SER A 97 -17.10 -1.90 -7.57
N LYS A 98 -15.83 -1.47 -7.60
CA LYS A 98 -14.68 -2.32 -7.93
C LYS A 98 -13.52 -2.09 -6.98
N THR A 99 -13.66 -2.65 -5.77
CA THR A 99 -12.67 -2.63 -4.69
C THR A 99 -11.59 -3.72 -4.82
N LYS A 100 -11.70 -4.59 -5.83
CA LYS A 100 -10.74 -5.67 -6.11
C LYS A 100 -10.13 -5.52 -7.50
N LEU A 101 -8.98 -6.14 -7.70
CA LEU A 101 -8.41 -6.32 -9.05
C LEU A 101 -9.08 -7.50 -9.73
N SER A 102 -9.41 -7.35 -11.01
CA SER A 102 -9.76 -8.50 -11.84
C SER A 102 -8.52 -9.37 -12.10
N PHE A 103 -8.74 -10.59 -12.57
CA PHE A 103 -7.65 -11.48 -12.95
C PHE A 103 -6.78 -10.88 -14.07
N GLU A 104 -7.40 -10.25 -15.06
CA GLU A 104 -6.71 -9.56 -16.15
C GLU A 104 -5.84 -8.43 -15.60
N GLU A 105 -6.35 -7.67 -14.64
CA GLU A 105 -5.59 -6.62 -13.95
C GLU A 105 -4.40 -7.23 -13.20
N ILE A 106 -4.58 -8.31 -12.45
CA ILE A 106 -3.49 -9.03 -11.77
C ILE A 106 -2.41 -9.47 -12.76
N LYS A 107 -2.82 -10.09 -13.88
CA LYS A 107 -1.92 -10.56 -14.92
C LYS A 107 -1.16 -9.43 -15.61
N GLN A 108 -1.73 -8.23 -15.66
CA GLN A 108 -1.11 -7.05 -16.28
C GLN A 108 -0.25 -6.24 -15.31
N GLU A 109 -0.67 -6.09 -14.06
CA GLU A 109 -0.04 -5.14 -13.12
C GLU A 109 1.12 -5.76 -12.33
N PHE A 110 1.03 -7.04 -11.95
CA PHE A 110 2.13 -7.67 -11.21
C PHE A 110 3.44 -7.80 -12.00
N PRO A 111 3.44 -8.12 -13.32
CA PRO A 111 4.67 -8.06 -14.11
C PRO A 111 5.34 -6.69 -14.05
N LYS A 112 4.57 -5.61 -14.20
CA LYS A 112 5.08 -4.23 -14.11
C LYS A 112 5.65 -3.91 -12.72
N LEU A 113 5.00 -4.39 -11.66
CA LEU A 113 5.53 -4.25 -10.30
C LEU A 113 6.87 -5.00 -10.16
N LEU A 114 6.96 -6.22 -10.68
CA LEU A 114 8.20 -7.01 -10.62
C LEU A 114 9.33 -6.38 -11.43
N GLU A 115 9.04 -5.76 -12.58
CA GLU A 115 10.02 -4.97 -13.34
C GLU A 115 10.57 -3.79 -12.52
N LYS A 116 9.70 -3.08 -11.79
CA LYS A 116 10.14 -2.01 -10.87
C LYS A 116 11.01 -2.57 -9.74
N VAL A 117 10.61 -3.70 -9.14
CA VAL A 117 11.40 -4.34 -8.06
C VAL A 117 12.77 -4.77 -8.59
N GLU A 118 12.84 -5.35 -9.78
CA GLU A 118 14.09 -5.77 -10.43
C GLU A 118 15.02 -4.57 -10.70
N LYS A 119 14.45 -3.46 -11.17
CA LYS A 119 15.20 -2.26 -11.49
C LYS A 119 15.69 -1.53 -10.24
N TYR A 120 14.80 -1.25 -9.30
CA TYR A 120 15.06 -0.36 -8.16
C TYR A 120 15.55 -1.09 -6.90
N ARG A 121 15.39 -2.43 -6.87
CA ARG A 121 15.99 -3.33 -5.87
C ARG A 121 15.74 -2.90 -4.41
N PRO A 122 14.49 -2.61 -4.01
CA PRO A 122 14.21 -2.31 -2.62
C PRO A 122 14.57 -3.51 -1.73
N LYS A 123 15.05 -3.27 -0.50
CA LYS A 123 15.34 -4.37 0.45
C LYS A 123 14.07 -5.15 0.81
N VAL A 124 12.96 -4.43 0.99
CA VAL A 124 11.64 -5.00 1.30
C VAL A 124 10.57 -4.48 0.34
N LEU A 125 9.74 -5.37 -0.20
CA LEU A 125 8.48 -5.03 -0.86
C LEU A 125 7.36 -5.21 0.17
N CYS A 126 6.67 -4.13 0.53
CA CYS A 126 5.64 -4.15 1.55
C CYS A 126 4.26 -3.86 0.96
N PHE A 127 3.35 -4.84 0.99
CA PHE A 127 1.97 -4.63 0.58
C PHE A 127 1.16 -3.96 1.70
N ASN A 128 0.50 -2.83 1.39
CA ASN A 128 -0.35 -2.11 2.32
C ASN A 128 -1.79 -2.64 2.30
N GLY A 129 -1.97 -3.88 2.73
CA GLY A 129 -3.26 -4.59 2.74
C GLY A 129 -3.13 -6.05 2.35
N ARG A 130 -3.91 -6.90 3.02
CA ARG A 130 -3.91 -8.37 2.85
C ARG A 130 -4.32 -8.82 1.46
N ALA A 131 -5.40 -8.24 0.91
CA ALA A 131 -5.90 -8.55 -0.42
C ALA A 131 -4.82 -8.45 -1.51
N MET A 132 -3.96 -7.43 -1.44
CA MET A 132 -2.85 -7.26 -2.37
C MET A 132 -1.81 -8.35 -2.24
N PHE A 133 -1.40 -8.65 -1.01
CA PHE A 133 -0.43 -9.71 -0.78
C PHE A 133 -0.98 -11.07 -1.21
N GLN A 134 -2.26 -11.36 -0.96
CA GLN A 134 -2.90 -12.59 -1.42
C GLN A 134 -2.91 -12.69 -2.94
N ALA A 135 -3.28 -11.61 -3.64
CA ALA A 135 -3.21 -11.55 -5.10
C ALA A 135 -1.78 -11.80 -5.62
N PHE A 136 -0.78 -11.20 -4.97
CA PHE A 136 0.63 -11.44 -5.26
C PHE A 136 1.04 -12.90 -5.03
N ALA A 137 0.63 -13.46 -3.89
CA ALA A 137 0.97 -14.82 -3.49
C ALA A 137 0.41 -15.83 -4.50
N VAL A 138 -0.82 -15.63 -4.98
CA VAL A 138 -1.40 -16.48 -6.02
C VAL A 138 -0.70 -16.27 -7.37
N PHE A 139 -0.44 -15.02 -7.76
CA PHE A 139 0.31 -14.71 -8.97
C PHE A 139 1.67 -15.42 -9.00
N GLN A 140 2.44 -15.33 -7.91
CA GLN A 140 3.75 -15.98 -7.78
C GLN A 140 3.64 -17.50 -7.79
N ASN A 141 2.66 -18.08 -7.09
CA ASN A 141 2.46 -19.52 -7.07
C ASN A 141 2.07 -20.08 -8.44
N ALA A 142 1.21 -19.38 -9.18
CA ALA A 142 0.84 -19.77 -10.54
C ALA A 142 2.02 -19.67 -11.52
N ARG A 143 2.96 -18.74 -11.26
CA ARG A 143 4.20 -18.64 -12.03
C ARG A 143 5.16 -19.81 -11.77
N ILE A 144 5.26 -20.25 -10.51
CA ILE A 144 6.20 -21.28 -10.06
C ILE A 144 5.69 -22.71 -10.33
N ASN A 145 4.39 -22.96 -10.13
CA ASN A 145 3.80 -24.29 -10.20
C ASN A 145 2.90 -24.45 -11.43
N SER A 146 3.42 -25.09 -12.49
CA SER A 146 2.64 -25.42 -13.69
C SER A 146 1.69 -26.61 -13.53
N SER A 147 1.84 -27.38 -12.45
CA SER A 147 1.19 -28.66 -12.21
C SER A 147 0.19 -28.52 -11.07
N THR A 148 -1.09 -28.48 -11.45
CA THR A 148 -2.28 -28.35 -10.62
C THR A 148 -2.36 -29.42 -9.54
N LYS A 149 -1.91 -29.10 -8.32
CA LYS A 149 -2.59 -29.52 -7.10
C LYS A 149 -2.74 -28.30 -6.22
N ARG A 150 -3.97 -28.09 -5.71
CA ARG A 150 -4.38 -27.06 -4.73
C ARG A 150 -3.56 -27.18 -3.43
N LYS A 151 -2.25 -26.94 -3.47
CA LYS A 151 -1.48 -26.80 -2.24
C LYS A 151 -1.91 -25.47 -1.63
N LYS A 152 -2.44 -25.53 -0.41
CA LYS A 152 -2.73 -24.36 0.40
C LYS A 152 -1.45 -23.53 0.47
N ILE A 153 -1.50 -22.30 0.00
CA ILE A 153 -0.37 -21.38 0.08
C ILE A 153 -0.16 -21.11 1.58
N LEU A 154 0.99 -21.52 2.12
CA LEU A 154 1.35 -21.24 3.49
C LEU A 154 1.83 -19.79 3.58
N THR A 155 0.93 -18.91 3.99
CA THR A 155 1.22 -17.52 4.33
C THR A 155 1.19 -17.35 5.84
N GLU A 156 2.09 -16.53 6.37
CA GLU A 156 1.97 -16.07 7.76
C GLU A 156 0.89 -14.99 7.83
N ASP A 157 0.21 -14.88 8.98
CA ASP A 157 -0.77 -13.82 9.22
C ASP A 157 -0.05 -12.51 9.55
N TRP A 158 -0.09 -11.59 8.59
CA TRP A 158 0.60 -10.30 8.54
C TRP A 158 2.12 -10.38 8.71
N GLY A 159 2.80 -9.29 8.37
CA GLY A 159 4.24 -9.18 8.57
C GLY A 159 5.08 -9.87 7.51
N LYS A 160 6.25 -10.36 7.93
CA LYS A 160 7.27 -10.97 7.06
C LYS A 160 6.75 -12.29 6.48
N GLN A 161 6.96 -12.46 5.17
CA GLN A 161 6.51 -13.64 4.44
C GLN A 161 7.71 -14.51 4.08
N PRO A 162 8.10 -15.48 4.94
CA PRO A 162 9.37 -16.21 4.79
C PRO A 162 9.42 -17.05 3.50
N ASN A 163 8.26 -17.50 3.03
CA ASN A 163 8.13 -18.29 1.79
C ASN A 163 8.11 -17.43 0.52
N PHE A 164 8.21 -16.10 0.65
CA PHE A 164 8.13 -15.17 -0.46
C PHE A 164 9.35 -14.24 -0.51
N SER A 165 10.09 -14.31 -1.60
CA SER A 165 11.13 -13.35 -1.95
C SER A 165 11.18 -13.16 -3.47
N ILE A 166 11.72 -12.03 -3.92
CA ILE A 166 11.93 -11.71 -5.33
C ILE A 166 13.43 -11.62 -5.54
N ARG A 167 14.04 -12.66 -6.12
CA ARG A 167 15.47 -12.66 -6.45
C ARG A 167 15.73 -11.74 -7.63
N TRP A 168 16.82 -10.97 -7.59
CA TRP A 168 17.21 -10.12 -8.70
C TRP A 168 17.84 -10.96 -9.83
N ASN A 169 17.65 -10.54 -11.08
CA ASN A 169 18.07 -11.29 -12.27
C ASN A 169 19.59 -11.46 -12.35
N ASP A 170 20.36 -10.50 -11.84
CA ASP A 170 21.83 -10.61 -11.76
C ASP A 170 22.33 -11.50 -10.61
N HIS A 171 21.41 -12.06 -9.83
CA HIS A 171 21.67 -12.98 -8.72
C HIS A 171 22.51 -12.39 -7.58
N THR A 172 22.66 -11.08 -7.51
CA THR A 172 23.43 -10.38 -6.46
C THR A 172 22.64 -10.22 -5.16
N GLY A 173 21.32 -10.40 -5.19
CA GLY A 173 20.47 -10.24 -4.03
C GLY A 173 19.02 -10.63 -4.28
N TYR A 174 18.19 -10.26 -3.32
CA TYR A 174 16.74 -10.48 -3.36
C TYR A 174 16.03 -9.42 -2.53
N THR A 175 14.78 -9.16 -2.87
CA THR A 175 13.84 -8.34 -2.12
C THR A 175 12.97 -9.26 -1.25
N LYS A 176 12.91 -9.02 0.07
CA LYS A 176 11.97 -9.73 0.97
C LYS A 176 10.55 -9.23 0.76
N VAL A 177 9.56 -10.08 1.03
CA VAL A 177 8.14 -9.72 0.99
C VAL A 177 7.58 -9.56 2.40
N PHE A 178 6.81 -8.50 2.59
CA PHE A 178 6.12 -8.16 3.82
C PHE A 178 4.71 -7.66 3.49
N TYR A 179 3.75 -7.79 4.40
CA TYR A 179 2.50 -7.06 4.29
C TYR A 179 2.00 -6.56 5.63
N VAL A 180 1.33 -5.42 5.59
CA VAL A 180 0.73 -4.74 6.76
C VAL A 180 -0.78 -4.70 6.61
N ILE A 181 -1.47 -4.44 7.72
CA ILE A 181 -2.89 -4.08 7.69
C ILE A 181 -3.05 -2.79 6.89
N SER A 182 -4.07 -2.75 6.02
CA SER A 182 -4.38 -1.56 5.21
C SER A 182 -4.49 -0.31 6.06
N THR A 183 -3.76 0.74 5.70
CA THR A 183 -3.77 2.02 6.41
C THR A 183 -5.02 2.84 6.17
N SER A 184 -5.91 2.40 5.25
CA SER A 184 -7.19 3.06 5.01
C SER A 184 -8.04 3.14 6.27
N GLY A 185 -8.70 4.28 6.48
CA GLY A 185 -9.68 4.47 7.56
C GLY A 185 -10.91 3.56 7.40
N ARG A 186 -11.19 3.08 6.19
CA ARG A 186 -12.29 2.14 5.90
C ARG A 186 -12.08 0.76 6.53
N VAL A 187 -10.83 0.38 6.80
CA VAL A 187 -10.52 -0.89 7.48
C VAL A 187 -10.58 -0.65 8.98
N PHE A 188 -11.80 -0.59 9.51
CA PHE A 188 -12.09 -0.25 10.90
C PHE A 188 -12.04 -1.45 11.85
N GLN A 189 -12.08 -2.69 11.33
CA GLN A 189 -12.00 -3.92 12.14
C GLN A 189 -10.68 -3.99 12.92
N HIS A 190 -9.64 -3.31 12.41
CA HIS A 190 -8.35 -3.18 13.06
C HIS A 190 -8.18 -1.78 13.66
N LYS A 191 -7.99 -1.71 14.97
CA LYS A 191 -7.63 -0.47 15.68
C LYS A 191 -6.34 0.11 15.10
N ARG A 192 -6.23 1.44 15.11
CA ARG A 192 -5.03 2.17 14.64
C ARG A 192 -3.73 1.60 15.21
N GLN A 193 -3.71 1.26 16.49
CA GLN A 193 -2.54 0.68 17.17
C GLN A 193 -2.08 -0.64 16.53
N ASN A 194 -3.02 -1.51 16.12
CA ASN A 194 -2.71 -2.78 15.50
C ASN A 194 -2.03 -2.57 14.14
N LYS A 195 -2.44 -1.53 13.39
CA LYS A 195 -1.81 -1.17 12.11
C LYS A 195 -0.36 -0.74 12.33
N ILE A 196 -0.11 0.08 13.35
CA ILE A 196 1.23 0.58 13.72
C ILE A 196 2.17 -0.55 14.13
N GLU A 197 1.66 -1.57 14.84
CA GLU A 197 2.48 -2.69 15.30
C GLU A 197 3.23 -3.39 14.14
N TYR A 198 2.57 -3.57 12.99
CA TYR A 198 3.23 -4.19 11.84
C TYR A 198 4.19 -3.25 11.10
N PHE A 199 4.00 -1.93 11.20
CA PHE A 199 5.02 -0.96 10.76
C PHE A 199 6.26 -1.01 11.67
N LYS A 200 6.09 -1.24 12.99
CA LYS A 200 7.22 -1.46 13.92
C LYS A 200 7.98 -2.74 13.57
N LYS A 201 7.29 -3.85 13.34
CA LYS A 201 7.90 -5.11 12.87
C LYS A 201 8.61 -4.96 11.52
N LEU A 202 8.07 -4.13 10.63
CA LEU A 202 8.72 -3.79 9.35
C LEU A 202 10.01 -2.99 9.58
N LYS A 203 10.00 -2.02 10.49
CA LYS A 203 11.19 -1.25 10.89
C LYS A 203 12.26 -2.15 11.48
N GLU A 204 11.90 -3.05 12.39
CA GLU A 204 12.80 -4.07 12.96
C GLU A 204 13.47 -4.90 11.83
N LEU A 205 12.70 -5.39 10.86
CA LEU A 205 13.24 -6.13 9.71
C LEU A 205 14.20 -5.28 8.86
N ILE A 206 13.92 -3.99 8.67
CA ILE A 206 14.78 -3.06 7.92
C ILE A 206 16.09 -2.78 8.67
N ASP A 207 16.03 -2.68 9.99
CA ASP A 207 17.19 -2.43 10.84
C ASP A 207 18.11 -3.66 10.87
N GLU A 208 17.54 -4.87 11.00
CA GLU A 208 18.29 -6.13 10.86
C GLU A 208 19.13 -6.16 9.58
N TYR A 209 18.60 -5.62 8.48
CA TYR A 209 19.31 -5.53 7.20
C TYR A 209 20.43 -4.50 7.17
N SER A 210 20.31 -3.43 7.95
CA SER A 210 21.30 -2.37 8.00
C SER A 210 22.51 -2.78 8.85
N ASP A 211 22.27 -3.65 9.83
CA ASP A 211 23.31 -4.26 10.67
C ASP A 211 24.01 -5.45 9.98
N GLN A 212 23.32 -6.15 9.07
CA GLN A 212 23.89 -7.19 8.20
C GLN A 212 24.68 -6.59 7.03
N LYS A 213 25.74 -5.83 7.29
CA LYS A 213 26.84 -5.73 6.33
C LYS A 213 27.45 -7.14 6.17
N ASP A 214 27.58 -7.62 4.94
CA ASP A 214 28.31 -8.85 4.58
C ASP A 214 27.68 -10.22 4.87
N ILE A 215 26.56 -10.56 4.22
CA ILE A 215 26.26 -11.98 3.93
C ILE A 215 26.06 -12.17 2.43
N LYS A 216 27.20 -12.30 1.73
CA LYS A 216 27.28 -13.11 0.51
C LYS A 216 27.01 -14.56 0.92
N TYR A 217 26.14 -15.24 0.17
CA TYR A 217 25.69 -16.64 0.32
C TYR A 217 24.47 -16.87 1.21
N ILE A 218 23.31 -17.06 0.56
CA ILE A 218 22.28 -17.99 1.03
C ILE A 218 21.79 -18.86 -0.14
N ARG A 219 21.50 -20.12 0.22
CA ARG A 219 21.36 -21.38 -0.53
C ARG A 219 20.50 -21.35 -1.79
N ARG A 220 20.82 -22.32 -2.65
CA ARG A 220 20.53 -22.43 -4.10
C ARG A 220 19.20 -23.08 -4.47
N GLU A 221 18.27 -23.28 -3.56
CA GLU A 221 17.05 -24.03 -3.89
C GLU A 221 15.84 -23.10 -3.94
N GLU A 222 15.12 -23.19 -5.07
CA GLU A 222 13.82 -22.60 -5.43
C GLU A 222 13.78 -21.31 -6.27
N GLN A 223 13.91 -21.61 -7.57
CA GLN A 223 13.09 -21.18 -8.70
C GLN A 223 13.47 -19.95 -9.54
N ARG A 224 13.60 -20.25 -10.83
CA ARG A 224 13.78 -19.35 -11.97
C ARG A 224 12.51 -18.54 -12.25
N VAL A 225 12.71 -17.27 -12.55
CA VAL A 225 11.74 -16.36 -13.17
C VAL A 225 11.57 -16.80 -14.63
N ILE A 226 10.49 -17.52 -14.94
CA ILE A 226 10.09 -17.84 -16.33
C ILE A 226 8.86 -16.97 -16.64
N ASP A 227 8.80 -16.41 -17.85
CA ASP A 227 7.59 -15.80 -18.40
C ASP A 227 6.56 -16.89 -18.73
N THR A 228 5.90 -17.40 -17.69
CA THR A 228 4.87 -18.43 -17.83
C THR A 228 3.50 -17.77 -17.91
N LYS A 229 2.69 -18.15 -18.91
CA LYS A 229 1.26 -17.79 -18.96
C LYS A 229 0.55 -18.32 -17.71
N ILE A 230 -0.05 -17.44 -16.91
CA ILE A 230 -0.96 -17.84 -15.82
C ILE A 230 -2.14 -18.64 -16.43
N LYS A 231 -2.42 -19.83 -15.90
CA LYS A 231 -3.47 -20.75 -16.39
C LYS A 231 -4.84 -20.44 -15.77
N GLU A 232 -5.92 -20.81 -16.48
CA GLU A 232 -7.31 -20.60 -16.01
C GLU A 232 -7.62 -21.24 -14.65
N GLY A 233 -7.12 -22.43 -14.35
CA GLY A 233 -7.33 -23.06 -13.03
C GLY A 233 -6.65 -22.35 -11.85
N SER A 234 -5.71 -21.44 -12.10
CA SER A 234 -5.17 -20.54 -11.06
C SER A 234 -6.13 -19.38 -10.76
N ILE A 235 -7.02 -19.04 -11.70
CA ILE A 235 -8.01 -17.95 -11.61
C ILE A 235 -9.07 -18.28 -10.58
N ASP A 236 -9.60 -19.51 -10.60
CA ASP A 236 -10.63 -19.94 -9.65
C ASP A 236 -10.13 -19.88 -8.20
N LEU A 237 -8.83 -20.10 -7.98
CA LEU A 237 -8.21 -19.96 -6.67
C LEU A 237 -8.10 -18.48 -6.26
N VAL A 238 -7.64 -17.61 -7.17
CA VAL A 238 -7.61 -16.15 -6.94
C VAL A 238 -9.00 -15.65 -6.57
N ASN A 239 -10.01 -16.00 -7.35
CA ASN A 239 -11.39 -15.56 -7.15
C ASN A 239 -11.99 -16.10 -5.85
N ALA A 240 -11.80 -17.39 -5.54
CA ALA A 240 -12.26 -17.97 -4.28
C ALA A 240 -11.66 -17.25 -3.05
N TYR A 241 -10.36 -16.93 -3.07
CA TYR A 241 -9.72 -16.14 -2.01
C TYR A 241 -10.28 -14.71 -1.92
N PHE A 242 -10.52 -14.06 -3.07
CA PHE A 242 -11.14 -12.74 -3.08
C PHE A 242 -12.59 -12.74 -2.60
N GLU A 243 -13.36 -13.80 -2.86
CA GLU A 243 -14.75 -13.97 -2.43
C GLU A 243 -14.86 -14.21 -0.92
N GLU A 244 -13.95 -14.98 -0.31
CA GLU A 244 -13.95 -15.25 1.13
C GLU A 244 -13.71 -13.98 1.99
N GLU A 245 -12.90 -13.02 1.55
CA GLU A 245 -12.52 -11.88 2.41
C GLU A 245 -13.33 -10.61 2.22
N PHE A 246 -13.71 -10.29 0.98
CA PHE A 246 -14.37 -9.02 0.68
C PHE A 246 -15.89 -9.04 0.84
N ASN A 247 -16.49 -10.19 1.19
CA ASN A 247 -17.84 -10.18 1.73
C ASN A 247 -17.91 -9.51 3.13
N ASN A 248 -16.76 -9.09 3.69
CA ASN A 248 -16.66 -8.43 5.00
C ASN A 248 -16.12 -6.98 4.96
N GLU A 249 -15.83 -6.40 3.79
CA GLU A 249 -15.62 -4.96 3.65
C GLU A 249 -16.97 -4.31 3.28
N GLN A 250 -17.58 -3.59 4.23
CA GLN A 250 -18.80 -2.83 3.94
C GLN A 250 -18.45 -1.64 3.03
N ASP A 251 -19.19 -1.51 1.93
CA ASP A 251 -19.24 -0.31 1.11
C ASP A 251 -20.18 0.69 1.81
N ASP A 252 -19.65 1.44 2.76
CA ASP A 252 -20.32 2.59 3.32
C ASP A 252 -20.05 3.80 2.42
N GLY A 253 -21.02 4.03 1.52
CA GLY A 253 -21.02 5.17 0.61
C GLY A 253 -20.55 6.43 1.33
N GLU A 254 -19.46 7.01 0.83
CA GLU A 254 -19.07 8.38 1.14
C GLU A 254 -20.33 9.25 1.00
N ASN A 255 -20.95 9.60 2.13
CA ASN A 255 -21.81 10.76 2.17
C ASN A 255 -20.88 11.93 1.87
N ASP A 256 -20.99 12.40 0.62
CA ASP A 256 -20.45 13.66 0.17
C ASP A 256 -21.09 14.77 1.03
N MET A 257 -20.58 14.97 2.25
CA MET A 257 -20.83 16.20 2.97
C MET A 257 -20.12 17.28 2.18
N GLU A 258 -20.91 18.06 1.43
CA GLU A 258 -20.49 19.33 0.88
C GLU A 258 -19.68 20.10 1.93
N ASP A 259 -18.47 20.52 1.54
CA ASP A 259 -17.61 21.41 2.30
C ASP A 259 -18.40 22.67 2.69
N THR A 260 -19.03 22.65 3.86
CA THR A 260 -19.63 23.84 4.43
C THR A 260 -18.48 24.62 5.09
N PRO A 261 -18.25 25.89 4.73
CA PRO A 261 -17.14 26.66 5.29
C PRO A 261 -17.31 26.77 6.82
N PRO A 262 -16.22 26.76 7.60
CA PRO A 262 -16.31 26.75 9.05
C PRO A 262 -16.80 28.12 9.53
N ASN A 263 -18.10 28.23 9.79
CA ASN A 263 -18.62 29.39 10.48
C ASN A 263 -19.79 29.01 11.39
N LYS A 264 -19.48 28.73 12.66
CA LYS A 264 -20.25 29.19 13.83
C LYS A 264 -19.46 28.87 15.10
N LYS A 265 -18.99 29.95 15.74
CA LYS A 265 -18.52 30.12 17.13
C LYS A 265 -18.81 28.90 18.04
N CYS A 266 -17.78 28.12 18.36
CA CYS A 266 -17.77 27.34 19.60
C CYS A 266 -17.61 28.33 20.76
N LYS A 267 -18.67 28.47 21.57
CA LYS A 267 -18.55 29.09 22.88
C LYS A 267 -17.63 28.22 23.72
N PHE A 268 -16.58 28.82 24.27
CA PHE A 268 -15.80 28.21 25.34
C PHE A 268 -16.74 27.98 26.53
N GLU A 269 -16.94 26.72 26.90
CA GLU A 269 -17.45 26.39 28.23
C GLU A 269 -16.25 26.33 29.18
N ASP A 270 -16.33 27.12 30.25
CA ASP A 270 -15.31 27.27 31.28
C ASP A 270 -15.03 25.93 31.98
N PHE A 271 -13.85 25.36 31.72
CA PHE A 271 -13.34 24.24 32.49
C PHE A 271 -12.62 24.77 33.73
N SER A 272 -13.30 24.79 34.88
CA SER A 272 -12.64 25.02 36.17
C SER A 272 -11.91 23.74 36.64
N PRO A 273 -10.62 23.80 36.98
CA PRO A 273 -9.88 22.64 37.47
C PRO A 273 -10.29 22.26 38.91
N PRO A 274 -10.27 20.96 39.27
CA PRO A 274 -10.66 20.51 40.60
C PRO A 274 -9.71 21.01 41.70
N LYS A 275 -10.31 21.51 42.79
CA LYS A 275 -9.61 21.97 44.00
C LYS A 275 -9.04 20.78 44.76
N SER A 276 -7.79 20.39 44.51
CA SER A 276 -6.86 19.86 45.52
C SER A 276 -5.57 19.32 44.90
N PHE A 277 -4.63 20.20 44.56
CA PHE A 277 -3.21 19.84 44.52
C PHE A 277 -2.39 21.03 44.98
N LYS A 278 -1.98 21.03 46.26
CA LYS A 278 -0.99 21.96 46.81
C LYS A 278 0.40 21.42 46.50
N ALA A 279 1.06 21.95 45.48
CA ALA A 279 2.49 21.76 45.30
C ALA A 279 3.25 22.79 46.15
N LYS A 280 4.07 22.31 47.09
CA LYS A 280 5.02 23.11 47.88
C LYS A 280 6.13 23.60 46.95
N ARG A 281 6.37 24.92 46.93
CA ARG A 281 7.54 25.53 46.30
C ARG A 281 8.81 25.19 47.11
N TRP A 282 9.84 24.77 46.40
CA TRP A 282 11.24 25.08 46.70
C TRP A 282 11.76 25.87 45.50
#